data_AF-A0A0Q0ZDE5-F1
#
_entry.id   AF-A0A0Q0ZDE5-F1
#
_cell.length_a   1.000
_cell.length_b   1.000
_cell.length_c   1.000
_cell.angle_alpha   90.00
_cell.angle_beta   90.00
_cell.angle_gamma   90.00
#
_symmetry.space_group_name_H-M   'P 1'
#
loop_
_entity.id
_entity.type
_entity.pdbx_description
1 polymer ?
#
loop_
_entity_poly.entity_id
_entity_poly.type
_entity_poly.pdbx_seq_one_letter_code
_entity_poly.pdbx_strand_id
1 'polypeptide(L)'
;MNLALLDVLFSILHLLIIGFNLFGWIFKATRRIHFWFTMLTLFCWTILGIWFGLGYCPITDWQWQVKEKMGEQNLPSSFIKYFADKVTRANINAELIDILTLGLFLIAIGISVKLNFFNKKSSQT
;
A
#
# COMPACT_ATOMS: atom_id res chain seq x y z
N MET A 1 -26.80 -2.54 -0.70
CA MET A 1 -25.58 -1.68 -0.76
C MET A 1 -25.10 -1.65 -2.19
N ASN A 2 -24.85 -0.45 -2.74
CA ASN A 2 -24.40 -0.31 -4.12
C ASN A 2 -22.95 -0.79 -4.23
N LEU A 3 -22.70 -1.90 -4.93
CA LEU A 3 -21.39 -2.54 -5.03
C LEU A 3 -20.32 -1.58 -5.58
N ALA A 4 -20.71 -0.69 -6.49
CA ALA A 4 -19.85 0.37 -7.04
C ALA A 4 -19.33 1.35 -5.98
N LEU A 5 -20.14 1.64 -4.95
CA LEU A 5 -19.74 2.57 -3.88
C LEU A 5 -18.68 1.92 -2.98
N LEU A 6 -18.78 0.60 -2.77
CA LEU A 6 -17.78 -0.18 -2.03
C LEU A 6 -16.45 -0.24 -2.80
N ASP A 7 -16.49 -0.46 -4.12
CA ASP A 7 -15.28 -0.47 -4.96
C ASP A 7 -14.52 0.87 -4.91
N VAL A 8 -15.25 1.99 -5.00
CA VAL A 8 -14.67 3.33 -4.87
C VAL A 8 -14.13 3.57 -3.46
N LEU A 9 -14.86 3.19 -2.41
CA LEU A 9 -14.40 3.30 -1.03
C LEU A 9 -13.10 2.51 -0.81
N PHE A 10 -13.01 1.27 -1.27
CA PHE A 10 -11.80 0.47 -1.14
C PHE A 10 -10.64 1.07 -1.93
N SER A 11 -10.88 1.56 -3.14
CA SER A 11 -9.84 2.23 -3.94
C SER A 11 -9.30 3.49 -3.24
N ILE A 12 -10.17 4.34 -2.72
CA ILE A 12 -9.79 5.56 -1.99
C ILE A 12 -9.06 5.20 -0.69
N LEU A 13 -9.57 4.23 0.07
CA LEU A 13 -8.94 3.76 1.30
C LEU A 13 -7.54 3.21 1.02
N HIS A 14 -7.39 2.43 -0.05
CA HIS A 14 -6.11 1.85 -0.44
C HIS A 14 -5.12 2.95 -0.87
N LEU A 15 -5.54 3.91 -1.68
CA LEU A 15 -4.72 5.09 -2.03
C LEU A 15 -4.35 5.92 -0.80
N LEU A 16 -5.26 6.09 0.15
CA LEU A 16 -4.98 6.78 1.41
C LEU A 16 -3.93 6.03 2.24
N ILE A 17 -3.98 4.69 2.29
CA ILE A 17 -2.98 3.88 3.00
C ILE A 17 -1.60 4.01 2.33
N ILE A 18 -1.55 3.94 1.00
CA ILE A 18 -0.32 4.15 0.24
C ILE A 18 0.22 5.57 0.49
N GLY A 19 -0.62 6.59 0.31
CA GLY A 19 -0.26 7.99 0.55
C GLY A 19 0.18 8.22 2.00
N PHE A 20 -0.49 7.61 2.97
CA PHE A 20 -0.11 7.71 4.38
C PHE A 20 1.24 7.05 4.66
N ASN A 21 1.55 5.89 4.05
CA ASN A 21 2.89 5.29 4.15
C ASN A 21 3.97 6.12 3.42
N LEU A 22 3.61 6.81 2.33
CA LEU A 22 4.55 7.64 1.55
C LEU A 22 4.77 9.04 2.13
N PHE A 23 3.81 9.62 2.86
CA PHE A 23 3.87 11.00 3.34
C PHE A 23 3.71 11.13 4.87
N GLY A 24 3.27 10.06 5.56
CA GLY A 24 2.98 10.12 7.00
C GLY A 24 4.22 10.30 7.89
N TRP A 25 5.43 10.12 7.33
CA TRP A 25 6.70 10.46 7.98
C TRP A 25 6.97 11.97 8.11
N ILE A 26 6.29 12.80 7.30
CA ILE A 26 6.48 14.27 7.27
C ILE A 26 6.03 14.91 8.58
N PHE A 27 4.91 14.48 9.15
CA PHE A 27 4.34 15.06 10.36
C PHE A 27 4.93 14.42 11.63
N LYS A 28 5.51 15.23 12.53
CA LYS A 28 6.07 14.76 13.83
C LYS A 28 5.05 14.02 14.69
N ALA A 29 3.79 14.46 14.69
CA ALA A 29 2.72 13.87 15.49
C ALA A 29 2.31 12.46 15.00
N THR A 30 2.34 12.22 13.67
CA THR A 30 1.95 10.93 13.08
C THR A 30 3.10 9.94 12.98
N ARG A 31 4.36 10.31 13.29
CA ARG A 31 5.52 9.39 13.17
C ARG A 31 5.35 8.06 13.92
N ARG A 32 4.79 8.07 15.14
CA ARG A 32 4.55 6.83 15.90
C ARG A 32 3.47 5.97 15.23
N ILE A 33 2.38 6.60 14.79
CA ILE A 33 1.27 5.91 14.11
C ILE A 33 1.75 5.34 12.79
N HIS A 34 2.45 6.15 12.00
CA HIS A 34 3.10 5.76 10.76
C HIS A 34 3.99 4.54 10.98
N PHE A 35 4.90 4.56 11.96
CA PHE A 35 5.77 3.42 12.24
C PHE A 35 5.00 2.11 12.47
N TRP A 36 3.96 2.13 13.31
CA TRP A 36 3.10 0.96 13.52
C TRP A 36 2.35 0.53 12.25
N PHE A 37 1.83 1.51 11.50
CA PHE A 37 1.12 1.25 10.24
C PHE A 37 2.03 0.64 9.18
N THR A 38 3.25 1.16 9.05
CA THR A 38 4.25 0.66 8.12
C THR A 38 4.74 -0.72 8.55
N MET A 39 4.89 -1.00 9.85
CA MET A 39 5.17 -2.34 10.35
C MET A 39 4.05 -3.33 10.04
N LEU A 40 2.79 -2.93 10.24
CA LEU A 40 1.63 -3.76 9.90
C LEU A 40 1.56 -4.02 8.39
N THR A 41 1.86 -3.01 7.58
CA THR A 41 1.92 -3.12 6.12
C THR A 41 3.03 -4.09 5.70
N LEU A 42 4.23 -3.95 6.30
CA LEU A 42 5.36 -4.85 6.08
C LEU A 42 5.03 -6.27 6.52
N PHE A 43 4.32 -6.44 7.63
CA PHE A 43 3.87 -7.75 8.11
C PHE A 43 2.88 -8.39 7.13
N CYS A 44 1.91 -7.62 6.62
CA CYS A 44 1.01 -8.11 5.58
C CYS A 44 1.79 -8.49 4.32
N TRP A 45 2.72 -7.65 3.88
CA TRP A 45 3.53 -7.92 2.69
C TRP A 45 4.48 -9.09 2.84
N THR A 46 5.02 -9.33 4.04
CA THR A 46 5.94 -10.46 4.28
C THR A 46 5.18 -11.75 4.47
N ILE A 47 4.16 -11.79 5.33
CA ILE A 47 3.42 -13.02 5.60
C ILE A 47 2.50 -13.39 4.47
N LEU A 48 1.65 -12.45 4.02
CA LEU A 48 0.72 -12.73 2.93
C LEU A 48 1.43 -12.66 1.58
N GLY A 49 2.48 -11.85 1.43
CA GLY A 49 3.19 -11.78 0.15
C GLY A 49 4.02 -13.03 -0.17
N ILE A 50 4.33 -13.89 0.80
CA ILE A 50 4.87 -15.24 0.52
C ILE A 50 3.86 -16.11 -0.26
N TRP A 51 2.56 -15.88 -0.05
CA TRP A 51 1.49 -16.69 -0.65
C TRP A 51 0.86 -16.03 -1.87
N PHE A 52 0.64 -14.71 -1.81
CA PHE A 52 -0.14 -13.95 -2.79
C PHE A 52 0.70 -13.00 -3.67
N GLY A 53 2.00 -12.85 -3.36
CA GLY A 53 2.92 -11.97 -4.09
C GLY A 53 3.39 -10.75 -3.30
N LEU A 54 4.59 -10.26 -3.64
CA LEU A 54 5.17 -9.06 -3.04
C LEU A 54 4.24 -7.87 -3.27
N GLY A 55 3.80 -7.20 -2.21
CA GLY A 55 2.87 -6.08 -2.37
C GLY A 55 1.45 -6.32 -1.88
N TYR A 56 1.14 -7.55 -1.48
CA TYR A 56 -0.23 -7.95 -1.20
C TYR A 56 -0.87 -7.20 -0.01
N CYS A 57 -2.12 -6.76 -0.21
CA CYS A 57 -2.93 -6.13 0.81
C CYS A 57 -4.28 -6.86 0.92
N PRO A 58 -4.74 -7.25 2.14
CA PRO A 58 -6.03 -7.91 2.32
C PRO A 58 -7.23 -7.06 1.88
N ILE A 59 -7.07 -5.72 1.83
CA ILE A 59 -8.10 -4.81 1.33
C ILE A 59 -8.33 -5.02 -0.17
N THR A 60 -7.29 -5.33 -0.94
CA THR A 60 -7.40 -5.64 -2.37
C THR A 60 -8.19 -6.93 -2.57
N ASP A 61 -7.98 -7.92 -1.71
CA ASP A 61 -8.72 -9.19 -1.77
C ASP A 61 -10.22 -8.98 -1.52
N TRP A 62 -10.56 -8.14 -0.53
CA TRP A 62 -11.93 -7.75 -0.29
C TRP A 62 -12.52 -7.00 -1.49
N GLN A 63 -11.75 -6.07 -2.07
CA GLN A 63 -12.15 -5.35 -3.26
C GLN A 63 -12.40 -6.30 -4.44
N TRP A 64 -11.59 -7.36 -4.59
CA TRP A 64 -11.73 -8.32 -5.67
C TRP A 64 -12.97 -9.18 -5.49
N GLN A 65 -13.27 -9.62 -4.27
CA GLN A 65 -14.53 -10.31 -3.98
C GLN A 65 -15.76 -9.44 -4.31
N VAL A 66 -15.67 -8.12 -4.11
CA VAL A 66 -16.73 -7.19 -4.51
C VAL A 66 -16.83 -7.06 -6.03
N LYS A 67 -15.69 -6.99 -6.74
CA LYS A 67 -15.63 -6.90 -8.21
C LYS A 67 -16.08 -8.20 -8.89
N GLU A 68 -15.71 -9.36 -8.37
CA GLU A 68 -16.22 -10.66 -8.81
C GLU A 68 -17.74 -10.73 -8.68
N LYS A 69 -18.30 -10.24 -7.56
CA LYS A 69 -19.77 -10.13 -7.38
C LYS A 69 -20.43 -9.16 -8.35
N MET A 70 -19.68 -8.22 -8.94
CA MET A 70 -20.15 -7.35 -10.02
C MET A 70 -19.97 -7.97 -11.42
N GLY A 71 -19.38 -9.16 -11.52
CA GLY A 71 -19.17 -9.86 -12.78
C GLY A 71 -17.86 -9.49 -13.51
N GLU A 72 -16.95 -8.75 -12.87
CA GLU A 72 -15.60 -8.55 -13.42
C GLU A 72 -14.76 -9.82 -13.22
N GLN A 73 -14.20 -10.34 -14.32
CA GLN A 73 -13.31 -11.50 -14.34
C GLN A 73 -11.97 -11.10 -14.98
N ASN A 74 -10.87 -11.78 -14.60
CA ASN A 74 -9.47 -11.44 -14.93
C ASN A 74 -8.86 -10.28 -14.10
N LEU A 75 -9.13 -10.28 -12.80
CA LEU A 75 -8.51 -9.32 -11.88
C LEU A 75 -7.06 -9.74 -11.60
N PRO A 76 -6.07 -8.85 -11.77
CA PRO A 76 -4.67 -9.17 -11.49
C PRO A 76 -4.46 -9.31 -9.98
N SER A 77 -3.46 -10.10 -9.57
CA SER A 77 -3.16 -10.36 -8.16
C SER A 77 -2.75 -9.12 -7.34
N SER A 78 -2.33 -8.03 -7.99
CA SER A 78 -1.85 -6.80 -7.35
C SER A 78 -2.71 -5.60 -7.74
N PHE A 79 -3.18 -4.83 -6.74
CA PHE A 79 -3.95 -3.60 -6.97
C PHE A 79 -3.17 -2.58 -7.80
N ILE A 80 -1.86 -2.49 -7.57
CA ILE A 80 -1.01 -1.53 -8.28
C ILE A 80 -0.87 -1.93 -9.74
N LYS A 81 -0.81 -3.23 -10.04
CA LYS A 81 -0.91 -3.72 -11.42
C LYS A 81 -2.26 -3.37 -12.03
N TYR A 82 -3.37 -3.65 -11.34
CA TYR A 82 -4.70 -3.28 -11.83
C TYR A 82 -4.79 -1.78 -12.15
N PHE A 83 -4.28 -0.94 -11.26
CA PHE A 83 -4.29 0.50 -11.44
C PHE A 83 -3.36 0.95 -12.57
N ALA A 84 -2.16 0.38 -12.67
CA ALA A 84 -1.21 0.67 -13.74
C ALA A 84 -1.74 0.22 -15.11
N ASP A 85 -2.26 -1.00 -15.23
CA ASP A 85 -2.87 -1.49 -16.46
C ASP A 85 -4.06 -0.61 -16.87
N LYS A 86 -4.87 -0.13 -15.90
CA LYS A 86 -5.96 0.84 -16.14
C LYS A 86 -5.47 2.19 -16.65
N VAL A 87 -4.42 2.73 -16.05
CA VAL A 87 -3.88 4.07 -16.38
C VAL A 87 -3.11 4.04 -17.69
N THR A 88 -2.29 3.01 -17.91
CA THR A 88 -1.38 2.91 -19.05
C THR A 88 -2.01 2.17 -20.24
N ARG A 89 -3.11 1.41 -20.03
CA ARG A 89 -3.69 0.46 -21.02
C ARG A 89 -2.67 -0.53 -21.60
N ALA A 90 -1.55 -0.72 -20.92
CA ALA A 90 -0.47 -1.62 -21.30
C ALA A 90 -0.39 -2.73 -20.26
N ASN A 91 -0.14 -3.97 -20.69
CA ASN A 91 0.04 -5.11 -19.79
C ASN A 91 1.45 -5.02 -19.19
N ILE A 92 1.57 -4.25 -18.10
CA ILE A 92 2.86 -4.08 -17.43
C ILE A 92 3.14 -5.35 -16.63
N ASN A 93 4.40 -5.81 -16.68
CA ASN A 93 4.82 -6.98 -15.92
C ASN A 93 4.56 -6.74 -14.42
N ALA A 94 3.81 -7.65 -13.79
CA ALA A 94 3.44 -7.58 -12.38
C ALA A 94 4.68 -7.47 -11.49
N GLU A 95 5.71 -8.25 -11.81
CA GLU A 95 6.94 -8.33 -11.05
C GLU A 95 7.70 -6.99 -11.00
N LEU A 96 7.69 -6.23 -12.11
CA LEU A 96 8.32 -4.90 -12.14
C LEU A 96 7.60 -3.92 -11.23
N ILE A 97 6.27 -3.95 -11.21
CA ILE A 97 5.46 -3.09 -10.35
C ILE A 97 5.66 -3.45 -8.89
N ASP A 98 5.70 -4.74 -8.58
CA ASP A 98 5.89 -5.22 -7.22
C ASP A 98 7.29 -4.85 -6.69
N ILE A 99 8.34 -4.98 -7.50
CA ILE A 99 9.71 -4.54 -7.17
C ILE A 99 9.76 -3.02 -6.95
N LEU A 100 9.14 -2.23 -7.84
CA LEU A 100 9.08 -0.77 -7.72
C LEU A 100 8.39 -0.34 -6.43
N THR A 101 7.25 -0.95 -6.12
CA THR A 101 6.48 -0.63 -4.93
C THR A 101 7.25 -1.01 -3.67
N LEU A 102 7.91 -2.18 -3.66
CA LEU A 102 8.79 -2.60 -2.58
C LEU A 102 9.95 -1.61 -2.39
N GLY A 103 10.60 -1.20 -3.48
CA GLY A 103 11.70 -0.24 -3.45
C GLY A 103 11.27 1.09 -2.83
N LEU A 104 10.16 1.66 -3.28
CA LEU A 104 9.60 2.91 -2.73
C LEU A 104 9.20 2.75 -1.26
N PHE A 105 8.63 1.61 -0.89
CA PHE A 105 8.24 1.33 0.49
C PHE A 105 9.44 1.19 1.43
N LEU A 106 10.50 0.50 1.00
CA LEU A 106 11.77 0.40 1.75
C LEU A 106 12.44 1.77 1.91
N ILE A 107 12.42 2.60 0.88
CA ILE A 107 12.90 3.99 0.96
C ILE A 107 12.08 4.77 2.00
N ALA A 108 10.74 4.68 1.96
CA ALA A 108 9.86 5.35 2.93
C ALA A 108 10.12 4.89 4.37
N ILE A 109 10.32 3.58 4.60
CA ILE A 109 10.74 3.03 5.90
C ILE A 109 12.09 3.59 6.31
N GLY A 110 13.10 3.53 5.44
CA GLY A 110 14.46 3.99 5.74
C GLY A 110 14.49 5.46 6.12
N ILE A 111 13.72 6.29 5.40
CA ILE A 111 13.52 7.70 5.72
C ILE A 111 12.80 7.88 7.06
N SER A 112 11.73 7.11 7.32
CA SER A 112 10.99 7.17 8.59
C SER A 112 11.86 6.80 9.78
N VAL A 113 12.65 5.73 9.67
CA VAL A 113 13.63 5.29 10.68
C VAL A 113 14.69 6.38 10.88
N LYS A 114 15.25 6.94 9.80
CA LYS A 114 16.22 8.04 9.88
C LYS A 114 15.61 9.24 10.59
N LEU A 115 14.43 9.72 10.23
CA LEU A 115 13.80 10.86 10.90
C LEU A 115 13.39 10.59 12.35
N ASN A 116 13.08 9.35 12.71
CA ASN A 116 12.69 9.00 14.07
C ASN A 116 13.93 8.84 15.00
N PHE A 117 15.01 8.24 14.49
CA PHE A 117 16.22 8.00 15.26
C PHE A 117 17.26 9.13 15.18
N PHE A 118 17.46 9.77 14.03
CA PHE A 118 18.43 10.87 13.88
C PHE A 118 17.88 12.24 14.30
N ASN A 119 16.56 12.42 14.41
CA ASN A 119 16.01 13.69 14.89
C ASN A 119 15.89 13.77 16.43
N LYS A 120 16.50 12.82 17.15
CA LYS A 120 16.75 12.88 18.61
C LYS A 120 17.97 13.77 18.93
N LYS A 121 18.01 14.98 18.38
CA LYS A 121 18.80 16.10 18.90
C LYS A 121 17.94 17.35 18.84
N SER A 122 17.16 17.58 19.89
CA SER A 122 16.71 18.89 20.39
C SER A 122 15.35 18.71 21.08
N SER A 123 15.41 18.26 22.33
CA SER A 123 14.44 18.55 23.39
C SER A 123 15.14 18.27 24.72
N GLN A 124 16.26 18.95 24.94
CA GLN A 124 16.63 19.39 26.28
C GLN A 124 16.29 20.87 26.30
N THR A 125 15.25 21.23 27.06
CA THR A 125 15.10 22.40 27.94
C THR A 125 13.68 22.35 28.47
#